data_AF-A0A959VM02-F1
#
_entry.id   AF-A0A959VM02-F1
#
_cell.length_a   1.000
_cell.length_b   1.000
_cell.length_c   1.000
_cell.angle_alpha   90.00
_cell.angle_beta   90.00
_cell.angle_gamma   90.00
#
_symmetry.space_group_name_H-M   'P 1'
#
loop_
_entity.id
_entity.type
_entity.pdbx_description
1 polymer ?
#
loop_
_entity_poly.entity_id
_entity_poly.type
_entity_poly.pdbx_seq_one_letter_code
_entity_poly.pdbx_strand_id
1 'polypeptide(L)'
;MLGITLHNDICLPYFEEYCNEEQRERWLPGIVDGSLITAIAMTEPGIGSDLASMSTKAIKDGDHYLVDGSKTFITNGINADLVITAVKTDPKEKHRGMSLMVIERGMDGFERGRNLD
;
A
#
# COMPACT_ATOMS: atom_id res chain seq x y z
N MET A 1 7.28 3.88 19.70
CA MET A 1 7.83 4.20 18.37
C MET A 1 7.29 3.21 17.33
N LEU A 2 5.95 3.09 17.20
CA LEU A 2 5.32 2.04 16.38
C LEU A 2 5.62 2.17 14.88
N GLY A 3 5.83 3.39 14.39
CA GLY A 3 6.09 3.66 12.98
C GLY A 3 7.42 3.09 12.46
N ILE A 4 8.47 3.05 13.28
CA ILE A 4 9.79 2.51 12.87
C ILE A 4 9.75 0.98 12.83
N THR A 5 9.11 0.35 13.81
CA THR A 5 8.87 -1.11 13.81
C THR A 5 8.03 -1.53 12.59
N LEU A 6 6.98 -0.77 12.23
CA LEU A 6 6.23 -1.02 10.99
C LEU A 6 7.13 -0.91 9.75
N HIS A 7 7.92 0.15 9.67
CA HIS A 7 8.77 0.45 8.52
C HIS A 7 9.78 -0.68 8.26
N ASN A 8 10.48 -1.10 9.32
CA ASN A 8 11.58 -2.06 9.23
C ASN A 8 11.12 -3.52 9.27
N ASP A 9 10.23 -3.87 10.19
CA ASP A 9 9.93 -5.28 10.48
C ASP A 9 8.73 -5.79 9.66
N ILE A 10 7.88 -4.89 9.15
CA ILE A 10 6.69 -5.24 8.38
C ILE A 10 6.83 -4.85 6.92
N CYS A 11 7.19 -3.60 6.61
CA CYS A 11 7.16 -3.11 5.23
C CYS A 11 8.41 -3.50 4.42
N LEU A 12 9.61 -3.29 4.97
CA LEU A 12 10.87 -3.58 4.27
C LEU A 12 10.93 -5.01 3.66
N PRO A 13 10.49 -6.09 4.34
CA PRO A 13 10.48 -7.42 3.74
C PRO A 13 9.69 -7.54 2.43
N TYR A 14 8.57 -6.80 2.29
CA TYR A 14 7.83 -6.80 1.01
C TYR A 14 8.63 -6.16 -0.12
N PHE A 15 9.37 -5.08 0.17
CA PHE A 15 10.22 -4.44 -0.82
C PHE A 15 11.40 -5.34 -1.18
N GLU A 16 12.00 -6.01 -0.20
CA GLU A 16 13.11 -6.96 -0.42
C GLU A 16 12.68 -8.22 -1.18
N GLU A 17 11.45 -8.69 -1.02
CA GLU A 17 10.97 -9.90 -1.68
C GLU A 17 10.37 -9.61 -3.07
N TYR A 18 9.51 -8.59 -3.20
CA TYR A 18 8.66 -8.42 -4.37
C TYR A 18 9.11 -7.36 -5.37
N CYS A 19 10.04 -6.46 -5.01
CA CYS A 19 10.49 -5.44 -5.96
C CYS A 19 11.30 -6.05 -7.11
N ASN A 20 11.04 -5.57 -8.32
CA ASN A 20 11.93 -5.75 -9.46
C ASN A 20 13.17 -4.84 -9.34
N GLU A 21 14.11 -4.95 -10.27
CA GLU A 21 15.37 -4.20 -10.24
C GLU A 21 15.15 -2.67 -10.22
N GLU A 22 14.32 -2.15 -11.13
CA GLU A 22 13.99 -0.72 -11.19
C GLU A 22 13.40 -0.20 -9.88
N GLN A 23 12.43 -0.94 -9.30
CA GLN A 23 11.80 -0.60 -8.03
C GLN A 23 12.79 -0.64 -6.87
N ARG A 24 13.71 -1.60 -6.85
CA ARG A 24 14.75 -1.69 -5.82
C ARG A 24 15.68 -0.50 -5.86
N GLU A 25 16.19 -0.15 -7.05
CA GLU A 25 17.06 1.01 -7.24
C GLU A 25 16.38 2.32 -6.83
N ARG A 26 15.08 2.45 -7.17
CA ARG A 26 14.30 3.64 -6.87
C ARG A 26 13.93 3.79 -5.39
N TRP A 27 13.59 2.70 -4.70
CA TRP A 27 12.98 2.76 -3.37
C TRP A 27 13.90 2.35 -2.22
N LEU A 28 14.71 1.29 -2.37
CA LEU A 28 15.47 0.74 -1.24
C LEU A 28 16.47 1.73 -0.62
N PRO A 29 17.24 2.54 -1.37
CA PRO A 29 18.14 3.51 -0.77
C PRO A 29 17.42 4.49 0.17
N GLY A 30 16.27 5.01 -0.28
CA GLY A 30 15.48 5.96 0.50
C GLY A 30 14.73 5.34 1.69
N ILE A 31 14.37 4.05 1.58
CA ILE A 31 13.84 3.30 2.73
C ILE A 31 14.94 3.11 3.78
N VAL A 32 16.16 2.76 3.36
CA VAL A 32 17.28 2.49 4.28
C VAL A 32 17.79 3.75 4.99
N ASP A 33 17.89 4.88 4.27
CA ASP A 33 18.34 6.14 4.85
C ASP A 33 17.24 6.93 5.59
N GLY A 34 15.99 6.46 5.48
CA GLY A 34 14.81 7.04 6.12
C GLY A 34 14.20 8.25 5.41
N SER A 35 14.65 8.58 4.20
CA SER A 35 14.06 9.65 3.37
C SER A 35 12.72 9.27 2.73
N LEU A 36 12.42 7.96 2.63
CA LEU A 36 11.12 7.43 2.19
C LEU A 36 10.46 6.67 3.32
N ILE A 37 9.35 7.20 3.84
CA ILE A 37 8.58 6.54 4.89
C ILE A 37 7.59 5.57 4.25
N THR A 38 7.52 4.33 4.78
CA THR A 38 6.62 3.29 4.26
C THR A 38 5.42 3.04 5.17
N ALA A 39 4.32 2.62 4.55
CA ALA A 39 3.14 2.10 5.21
C ALA A 39 2.56 0.89 4.45
N ILE A 40 1.68 0.16 5.12
CA ILE A 40 0.92 -0.95 4.55
C ILE A 40 -0.57 -0.74 4.79
N ALA A 41 -1.36 -0.74 3.71
CA ALA A 41 -2.76 -0.36 3.70
C ALA A 41 -3.66 -1.56 3.34
N MET A 42 -4.16 -2.21 4.39
CA MET A 42 -5.00 -3.40 4.29
C MET A 42 -6.46 -3.07 4.61
N THR A 43 -6.70 -2.41 5.75
CA THR A 43 -8.02 -2.17 6.34
C THR A 43 -8.82 -1.09 5.62
N GLU A 44 -10.13 -1.30 5.51
CA GLU A 44 -11.10 -0.38 4.88
C GLU A 44 -12.19 0.04 5.86
N PRO A 45 -12.84 1.19 5.65
CA PRO A 45 -14.00 1.59 6.44
C PRO A 45 -15.11 0.52 6.42
N GLY A 46 -15.58 0.12 7.60
CA GLY A 46 -16.68 -0.83 7.74
C GLY A 46 -16.33 -2.30 7.46
N ILE A 47 -15.05 -2.63 7.24
CA ILE A 47 -14.61 -4.00 7.01
C ILE A 47 -13.90 -4.54 8.26
N GLY A 48 -14.31 -5.73 8.69
CA GLY A 48 -13.73 -6.43 9.84
C GLY A 48 -12.44 -7.18 9.49
N SER A 49 -12.17 -8.29 10.19
CA SER A 49 -10.95 -9.10 10.00
C SER A 49 -10.89 -9.85 8.66
N ASP A 50 -11.97 -9.88 7.89
CA ASP A 50 -11.99 -10.55 6.58
C ASP A 50 -11.47 -9.62 5.48
N LEU A 51 -10.15 -9.69 5.26
CA LEU A 51 -9.48 -8.93 4.21
C LEU A 51 -9.97 -9.27 2.80
N ALA A 52 -10.44 -10.50 2.52
CA ALA A 52 -10.93 -10.85 1.19
C ALA A 52 -12.27 -10.18 0.84
N SER A 53 -13.00 -9.69 1.85
CA SER A 53 -14.21 -8.90 1.65
C SER A 53 -13.94 -7.44 1.28
N MET A 54 -12.67 -7.02 1.17
CA MET A 54 -12.31 -5.66 0.78
C MET A 54 -12.86 -5.24 -0.59
N SER A 55 -13.09 -3.95 -0.76
CA SER A 55 -13.73 -3.34 -1.94
C SER A 55 -12.78 -2.54 -2.82
N THR A 56 -11.61 -2.14 -2.30
CA THR A 56 -10.59 -1.45 -3.10
C THR A 56 -10.19 -2.33 -4.28
N LYS A 57 -10.34 -1.80 -5.49
CA LYS A 57 -10.08 -2.49 -6.75
C LYS A 57 -8.96 -1.80 -7.52
N ALA A 58 -8.22 -2.59 -8.28
CA ALA A 58 -7.25 -2.11 -9.24
C ALA A 58 -7.60 -2.72 -10.60
N ILE A 59 -8.16 -1.90 -11.49
CA ILE A 59 -8.61 -2.35 -12.82
C ILE A 59 -7.55 -1.98 -13.85
N LYS A 60 -7.09 -2.97 -14.62
CA LYS A 60 -6.11 -2.74 -15.68
C LYS A 60 -6.73 -1.89 -16.79
N ASP A 61 -6.10 -0.78 -17.13
CA ASP A 61 -6.47 0.10 -18.24
C ASP A 61 -5.24 0.34 -19.12
N GLY A 62 -5.16 -0.40 -20.24
CA GLY A 62 -3.97 -0.38 -21.10
C GLY A 62 -2.70 -0.86 -20.39
N ASP A 63 -1.77 0.06 -20.17
CA ASP A 63 -0.45 -0.14 -19.56
C ASP A 63 -0.40 0.19 -18.07
N HIS A 64 -1.47 0.72 -17.50
CA HIS A 64 -1.55 1.09 -16.08
C HIS A 64 -2.75 0.44 -15.38
N TYR A 65 -2.86 0.67 -14.07
CA TYR A 65 -4.01 0.27 -13.26
C TYR A 65 -4.71 1.51 -12.72
N LEU A 66 -6.04 1.52 -12.80
CA LEU A 66 -6.89 2.47 -12.11
C LEU A 66 -7.27 1.88 -10.76
N VAL A 67 -6.79 2.50 -9.68
CA VAL A 67 -7.07 2.09 -8.31
C VAL A 67 -8.18 2.97 -7.74
N ASP A 68 -9.23 2.34 -7.20
CA ASP A 68 -10.39 3.01 -6.62
C ASP A 68 -10.79 2.32 -5.32
N GLY A 69 -10.79 3.08 -4.23
CA GLY A 69 -11.10 2.59 -2.89
C GLY A 69 -10.65 3.53 -1.78
N SER A 70 -10.87 3.11 -0.53
CA SER A 70 -10.46 3.87 0.65
C SER A 70 -9.89 2.95 1.72
N LYS A 71 -8.78 3.39 2.34
CA LYS A 71 -8.10 2.66 3.41
C LYS A 71 -8.14 3.48 4.70
N THR A 72 -8.22 2.82 5.84
CA THR A 72 -8.35 3.48 7.15
C THR A 72 -7.56 2.76 8.24
N PHE A 73 -7.24 3.47 9.33
CA PHE A 73 -6.39 2.98 10.43
C PHE A 73 -4.98 2.56 9.99
N ILE A 74 -4.39 3.32 9.07
CA ILE A 74 -3.08 3.01 8.50
C ILE A 74 -1.97 3.64 9.35
N THR A 75 -1.21 2.81 10.07
CA THR A 75 0.02 3.23 10.74
C THR A 75 0.97 3.84 9.71
N ASN A 76 1.59 4.97 10.05
CA ASN A 76 2.36 5.85 9.15
C ASN A 76 1.58 6.49 8.00
N GLY A 77 0.25 6.29 7.87
CA GLY A 77 -0.52 6.73 6.70
C GLY A 77 -0.41 8.23 6.37
N ILE A 78 -0.27 9.10 7.40
CA ILE A 78 -0.08 10.54 7.21
C ILE A 78 1.33 10.90 6.72
N ASN A 79 2.34 10.13 7.11
CA ASN A 79 3.74 10.44 6.83
C ASN A 79 4.30 9.65 5.65
N ALA A 80 3.64 8.58 5.23
CA ALA A 80 4.15 7.67 4.22
C ALA A 80 4.30 8.34 2.85
N ASP A 81 5.41 8.00 2.20
CA ASP A 81 5.76 8.33 0.83
C ASP A 81 5.51 7.13 -0.10
N LEU A 82 5.65 5.91 0.42
CA LEU A 82 5.34 4.66 -0.27
C LEU A 82 4.30 3.84 0.52
N VAL A 83 3.18 3.49 -0.10
CA VAL A 83 2.11 2.73 0.57
C VAL A 83 1.87 1.40 -0.15
N ILE A 84 2.24 0.29 0.50
CA ILE A 84 1.90 -1.06 0.04
C ILE A 84 0.39 -1.25 0.26
N THR A 85 -0.38 -1.25 -0.81
CA THR A 85 -1.85 -1.23 -0.76
C THR A 85 -2.41 -2.57 -1.23
N ALA A 86 -3.26 -3.20 -0.41
CA ALA A 86 -4.02 -4.36 -0.85
C ALA A 86 -5.20 -3.94 -1.71
N VAL A 87 -5.28 -4.55 -2.90
CA VAL A 87 -6.27 -4.26 -3.93
C VAL A 87 -6.83 -5.55 -4.52
N LYS A 88 -8.05 -5.50 -5.06
CA LYS A 88 -8.62 -6.57 -5.89
C LYS A 88 -8.31 -6.31 -7.36
N THR A 89 -7.48 -7.15 -7.95
CA THR A 89 -7.18 -7.16 -9.39
C THR A 89 -8.12 -8.07 -10.17
N ASP A 90 -8.68 -9.11 -9.52
CA ASP A 90 -9.79 -9.91 -10.05
C ASP A 90 -10.92 -10.04 -9.01
N PRO A 91 -12.01 -9.26 -9.13
CA PRO A 91 -13.13 -9.30 -8.18
C PRO A 91 -13.91 -10.64 -8.17
N LYS A 92 -13.73 -11.51 -9.16
CA LYS A 92 -14.44 -12.79 -9.24
C LYS A 92 -13.76 -13.86 -8.39
N GLU A 93 -12.48 -13.69 -8.11
CA GLU A 93 -11.72 -14.57 -7.24
C GLU A 93 -11.66 -13.98 -5.82
N LYS A 94 -11.61 -14.84 -4.79
CA LYS A 94 -11.47 -14.42 -3.38
C LYS A 94 -10.04 -13.95 -3.09
N HIS A 95 -9.31 -14.66 -2.23
CA HIS A 95 -7.91 -14.33 -1.92
C HIS A 95 -6.99 -14.35 -3.15
N ARG A 96 -7.29 -15.18 -4.16
CA ARG A 96 -6.51 -15.23 -5.40
C ARG A 96 -6.71 -14.02 -6.31
N GLY A 97 -7.80 -13.28 -6.12
CA GLY A 97 -8.09 -12.05 -6.86
C GLY A 97 -7.44 -10.81 -6.25
N MET A 98 -6.64 -10.99 -5.19
CA MET A 98 -5.99 -9.91 -4.48
C MET A 98 -4.55 -9.73 -4.96
N SER A 99 -4.07 -8.50 -4.91
CA SER A 99 -2.69 -8.15 -5.19
C SER A 99 -2.23 -7.04 -4.25
N LEU A 100 -0.91 -6.87 -4.16
CA LEU A 100 -0.30 -5.72 -3.51
C LEU A 100 0.18 -4.76 -4.60
N MET A 101 -0.10 -3.46 -4.41
CA MET A 101 0.40 -2.39 -5.26
C MET A 101 1.03 -1.32 -4.40
N VAL A 102 2.21 -0.83 -4.77
CA VAL A 102 2.81 0.32 -4.12
C VAL A 102 2.22 1.59 -4.76
N ILE A 103 1.56 2.41 -3.95
CA ILE A 103 1.05 3.73 -4.36
C ILE A 103 1.98 4.78 -3.75
N GLU A 104 2.49 5.67 -4.58
CA GLU A 104 3.42 6.71 -4.18
C GLU A 104 2.68 7.99 -3.82
N ARG A 105 3.20 8.69 -2.82
CA ARG A 105 2.72 10.02 -2.47
C ARG A 105 2.88 10.97 -3.66
N GLY A 106 1.80 11.68 -3.98
CA GLY A 106 1.76 12.65 -5.08
C GLY A 106 1.35 12.06 -6.43
N MET A 107 1.05 10.76 -6.52
CA MET A 107 0.35 10.21 -7.68
C MET A 107 -1.03 10.89 -7.84
N ASP A 108 -1.44 11.08 -9.09
CA ASP A 108 -2.73 11.69 -9.40
C ASP A 108 -3.88 10.89 -8.78
N GLY A 109 -4.84 11.61 -8.17
CA GLY A 109 -5.96 11.00 -7.44
C GLY A 109 -5.61 10.36 -6.07
N PHE A 110 -4.34 10.31 -5.66
CA PHE A 110 -3.98 9.80 -4.32
C PHE A 110 -4.08 10.90 -3.25
N GLU A 111 -5.09 10.78 -2.39
CA GLU A 111 -5.29 11.68 -1.25
C GLU A 111 -5.11 10.96 0.09
N ARG A 112 -4.54 11.68 1.06
CA ARG A 112 -4.46 11.22 2.45
C ARG A 112 -5.58 11.87 3.25
N GLY A 113 -6.33 11.03 3.97
CA GLY A 113 -7.36 11.49 4.88
C GLY A 113 -6.79 12.27 6.08
N ARG A 114 -7.70 12.79 6.91
CA ARG A 114 -7.32 13.46 8.17
C ARG A 114 -6.69 12.45 9.14
N ASN A 115 -5.79 12.94 9.99
CA ASN A 115 -5.36 12.17 11.15
C ASN A 115 -6.58 11.81 12.02
N LEU A 116 -6.67 10.55 12.44
CA LEU A 116 -7.73 10.04 13.28
C LEU A 116 -7.18 10.01 14.71
N ASP A 117 -7.89 10.63 15.65
CA ASP A 117 -7.52 10.67 17.08
C ASP A 117 -7.75 9.32 17.77
#